data_AF-A0A0F8VD97-F1
#
_entry.id   AF-A0A0F8VD97-F1
#
_cell.length_a   1.000
_cell.length_b   1.000
_cell.length_c   1.000
_cell.angle_alpha   90.00
_cell.angle_beta   90.00
_cell.angle_gamma   90.00
#
_symmetry.space_group_name_H-M   'P 1'
#
loop_
_entity.id
_entity.type
_entity.pdbx_description
1 polymer ?
#
loop_
_entity_poly.entity_id
_entity_poly.type
_entity_poly.pdbx_seq_one_letter_code
_entity_poly.pdbx_strand_id
1 'polypeptide(L)'
;MLYSQRMTSSIYTRRALLSPAHTSYSATSLLLQAHCQARRFAHSHHSQSHSHPHPHPHSLKSHNRPPSSAQPTLRGATPSTSTTATTSLANDVNPPPSTRPADLNLPEALSVSAPPVDKLKRYIALGRAYLSFYKTGLKNVYHNYRASLPLRRSLGLTSYLPTSPPPAPAPAPSTDAKREPGSAAGSAFRVALKTQNLSRSNFQLISRAAYDVRRMIPFTLILIICGELTPLAVLALGNAVTPFTCRVPRQISKERANRVARKRAALVAHSAAVRGSLTPLAPGSDRELDLLALEFGDRGWVESASDAEVLRACTVFGWQSRIGVLGC
;
A
#
# COMPACT_ATOMS: atom_id res chain seq x y z
N MET A 1 -46.90 74.64 -28.28
CA MET A 1 -48.22 74.09 -27.90
C MET A 1 -48.04 72.58 -27.77
N LEU A 2 -47.84 72.06 -26.56
CA LEU A 2 -48.84 71.63 -25.55
C LEU A 2 -49.43 70.23 -25.82
N TYR A 3 -49.33 69.39 -24.77
CA TYR A 3 -50.04 68.13 -24.46
C TYR A 3 -49.62 66.84 -25.20
N SER A 4 -49.06 65.80 -24.58
CA SER A 4 -49.45 64.98 -23.40
C SER A 4 -50.71 64.12 -23.61
N GLN A 5 -50.53 62.81 -23.86
CA GLN A 5 -50.92 61.73 -22.92
C GLN A 5 -50.73 60.30 -23.49
N ARG A 6 -50.10 59.46 -22.65
CA ARG A 6 -50.40 58.05 -22.30
C ARG A 6 -50.62 57.02 -23.42
N MET A 7 -49.77 55.99 -23.42
CA MET A 7 -50.16 54.67 -22.91
C MET A 7 -48.94 53.81 -22.58
N THR A 8 -48.87 53.42 -21.31
CA THR A 8 -47.95 52.45 -20.71
C THR A 8 -48.48 51.04 -20.94
N SER A 9 -47.65 50.12 -21.42
CA SER A 9 -47.91 48.68 -21.35
C SER A 9 -46.63 47.93 -20.99
N SER A 10 -46.57 47.58 -19.70
CA SER A 10 -45.57 46.74 -19.05
C SER A 10 -45.83 45.27 -19.40
N ILE A 11 -44.83 44.57 -19.95
CA ILE A 11 -44.86 43.11 -20.03
C ILE A 11 -44.00 42.57 -18.89
N TYR A 12 -44.70 42.18 -17.83
CA TYR A 12 -44.16 41.51 -16.65
C TYR A 12 -44.02 40.02 -16.95
N THR A 13 -42.83 39.54 -17.27
CA THR A 13 -42.58 38.09 -17.32
C THR A 13 -42.36 37.57 -15.90
N ARG A 14 -43.40 36.91 -15.36
CA ARG A 14 -43.39 36.19 -14.09
C ARG A 14 -42.17 35.26 -13.98
N ARG A 15 -41.29 35.54 -13.03
CA ARG A 15 -40.43 34.52 -12.41
C ARG A 15 -41.34 33.60 -11.58
N ALA A 16 -41.46 32.34 -12.00
CA ALA A 16 -42.03 31.30 -11.16
C ALA A 16 -41.04 31.00 -10.02
N LEU A 17 -41.44 31.37 -8.80
CA LEU A 17 -40.83 30.91 -7.57
C LEU A 17 -41.23 29.45 -7.36
N LEU A 18 -40.26 28.53 -7.44
CA LEU A 18 -40.40 27.18 -6.93
C LEU A 18 -39.66 27.11 -5.58
N SER A 19 -40.44 26.92 -4.52
CA SER A 19 -39.98 26.71 -3.14
C SER A 19 -39.03 25.51 -3.02
N PRO A 20 -38.10 25.53 -2.05
CA PRO A 20 -37.27 24.38 -1.73
C PRO A 20 -38.09 23.32 -0.98
N ALA A 21 -38.03 22.08 -1.46
CA ALA A 21 -38.52 20.92 -0.74
C ALA A 21 -37.62 20.63 0.47
N HIS A 22 -38.20 20.69 1.66
CA HIS A 22 -37.60 20.17 2.88
C HIS A 22 -37.38 18.66 2.72
N THR A 23 -36.13 18.27 2.46
CA THR A 23 -35.71 16.87 2.53
C THR A 23 -35.17 16.62 3.94
N SER A 24 -35.85 15.73 4.64
CA SER A 24 -35.63 15.31 6.01
C SER A 24 -34.24 14.70 6.22
N TYR A 25 -33.36 15.42 6.91
CA TYR A 25 -32.17 14.85 7.54
C TYR A 25 -32.53 14.32 8.92
N SER A 26 -33.05 13.10 9.02
CA SER A 26 -33.24 12.45 10.33
C SER A 26 -33.30 10.93 10.18
N ALA A 27 -32.16 10.26 10.45
CA ALA A 27 -32.05 8.87 10.93
C ALA A 27 -30.60 8.35 10.80
N THR A 28 -29.85 8.74 9.77
CA THR A 28 -28.49 8.22 9.51
C THR A 28 -27.40 8.93 10.33
N SER A 29 -27.64 10.18 10.74
CA SER A 29 -26.71 10.95 11.60
C SER A 29 -26.63 10.38 13.03
N LEU A 30 -27.75 9.88 13.57
CA LEU A 30 -27.82 9.32 14.93
C LEU A 30 -27.14 7.95 15.08
N LEU A 31 -27.10 7.13 14.02
CA LEU A 31 -26.41 5.83 14.04
C LEU A 31 -24.88 5.95 13.89
N LEU A 32 -24.40 6.99 13.22
CA LEU A 32 -22.96 7.26 13.12
C LEU A 32 -22.36 7.77 14.45
N GLN A 33 -23.15 8.49 15.24
CA GLN A 33 -22.73 9.03 16.53
C GLN A 33 -22.73 7.97 17.66
N ALA A 34 -23.65 6.99 17.62
CA ALA A 34 -23.71 5.90 18.59
C ALA A 34 -22.53 4.91 18.45
N HIS A 35 -22.06 4.62 17.23
CA HIS A 35 -20.92 3.71 17.02
C HIS A 35 -19.56 4.29 17.46
N CYS A 36 -19.43 5.62 17.52
CA CYS A 36 -18.19 6.27 17.99
C CYS A 36 -18.03 6.23 19.51
N GLN A 37 -19.13 6.09 20.28
CA GLN A 37 -19.08 6.01 21.73
C GLN A 37 -18.77 4.58 22.23
N ALA A 38 -19.24 3.54 21.55
CA ALA A 38 -18.99 2.15 21.94
C ALA A 38 -17.50 1.72 21.83
N ARG A 39 -16.69 2.36 20.97
CA ARG A 39 -15.25 2.08 20.87
C ARG A 39 -14.40 2.77 21.95
N ARG A 40 -14.94 3.72 22.71
CA ARG A 40 -14.19 4.38 23.80
C ARG A 40 -14.23 3.60 25.12
N PHE A 41 -15.20 2.71 25.32
CA PHE A 41 -15.35 1.98 26.58
C PHE A 41 -14.54 0.67 26.66
N ALA A 42 -14.08 0.11 25.54
CA ALA A 42 -13.42 -1.20 25.53
C ALA A 42 -11.90 -1.18 25.82
N HIS A 43 -11.29 -0.03 26.11
CA HIS A 43 -9.84 0.09 26.35
C HIS A 43 -9.45 0.59 27.75
N SER A 44 -10.36 0.60 28.72
CA SER A 44 -10.10 1.19 30.04
C SER A 44 -9.53 0.26 31.12
N HIS A 45 -9.27 -1.03 30.88
CA HIS A 45 -8.75 -1.90 31.95
C HIS A 45 -7.72 -2.89 31.43
N HIS A 46 -6.43 -2.50 31.49
CA HIS A 46 -5.39 -3.25 32.19
C HIS A 46 -4.05 -2.48 32.12
N SER A 47 -3.72 -1.75 33.18
CA SER A 47 -2.37 -1.22 33.40
C SER A 47 -2.15 -1.16 34.89
N GLN A 48 -1.57 -2.22 35.46
CA GLN A 48 -0.87 -2.12 36.72
C GLN A 48 0.58 -2.54 36.49
N SER A 49 1.43 -1.56 36.78
CA SER A 49 2.87 -1.55 37.02
C SER A 49 3.42 -2.77 37.75
N HIS A 50 4.67 -3.14 37.47
CA HIS A 50 5.74 -3.14 38.49
C HIS A 50 7.15 -3.37 37.89
N SER A 51 8.02 -2.39 38.16
CA SER A 51 9.46 -2.41 38.55
C SER A 51 10.49 -3.39 37.92
N HIS A 52 11.57 -2.78 37.43
CA HIS A 52 12.96 -3.29 37.34
C HIS A 52 13.46 -3.97 38.64
N PRO A 53 14.42 -4.93 38.58
CA PRO A 53 15.85 -4.57 38.57
C PRO A 53 16.84 -5.49 37.81
N HIS A 54 17.90 -4.84 37.33
CA HIS A 54 19.33 -5.19 37.21
C HIS A 54 19.88 -6.41 36.41
N PRO A 55 21.12 -6.25 35.86
CA PRO A 55 21.73 -7.18 34.91
C PRO A 55 22.77 -8.10 35.55
N HIS A 56 22.97 -9.30 34.98
CA HIS A 56 24.18 -10.10 35.19
C HIS A 56 24.76 -10.64 33.88
N PRO A 57 26.10 -10.73 33.76
CA PRO A 57 26.81 -11.00 32.50
C PRO A 57 27.32 -12.44 32.41
N HIS A 58 27.29 -13.04 31.21
CA HIS A 58 28.03 -14.25 30.79
C HIS A 58 27.57 -14.59 29.36
N SER A 59 28.34 -15.16 28.45
CA SER A 59 29.75 -15.56 28.36
C SER A 59 29.97 -15.76 26.86
N LEU A 60 30.94 -15.08 26.26
CA LEU A 60 31.33 -15.31 24.88
C LEU A 60 31.99 -16.69 24.77
N LYS A 61 31.35 -17.62 24.05
CA LYS A 61 32.00 -18.87 23.65
C LYS A 61 32.37 -18.79 22.18
N SER A 62 33.63 -18.37 21.98
CA SER A 62 34.36 -18.47 20.72
C SER A 62 34.70 -19.95 20.46
N HIS A 63 34.34 -20.44 19.28
CA HIS A 63 34.96 -21.65 18.73
C HIS A 63 35.71 -21.26 17.46
N ASN A 64 37.01 -21.49 17.52
CA ASN A 64 37.98 -21.24 16.48
C ASN A 64 38.42 -22.59 15.87
N ARG A 65 38.70 -22.58 14.56
CA ARG A 65 39.65 -23.45 13.79
C ARG A 65 39.13 -24.79 13.20
N PRO A 66 39.67 -25.33 12.07
CA PRO A 66 40.75 -24.87 11.14
C PRO A 66 40.38 -24.74 9.65
N PRO A 67 41.31 -24.21 8.80
CA PRO A 67 41.25 -24.30 7.35
C PRO A 67 41.86 -25.61 6.84
N SER A 68 41.31 -26.19 5.77
CA SER A 68 42.00 -27.22 4.98
C SER A 68 41.68 -27.05 3.50
N SER A 69 42.75 -26.84 2.73
CA SER A 69 42.81 -26.81 1.27
C SER A 69 42.70 -28.23 0.70
N ALA A 70 41.92 -28.41 -0.38
CA ALA A 70 42.23 -29.24 -1.55
C ALA A 70 41.01 -29.34 -2.48
N GLN A 71 41.16 -28.86 -3.72
CA GLN A 71 40.28 -29.15 -4.86
C GLN A 71 40.62 -30.56 -5.40
N PRO A 72 39.70 -31.27 -6.09
CA PRO A 72 39.73 -31.20 -7.55
C PRO A 72 38.34 -31.15 -8.22
N THR A 73 38.36 -30.49 -9.38
CA THR A 73 37.34 -30.39 -10.43
C THR A 73 36.84 -31.74 -10.92
N LEU A 74 35.52 -31.90 -11.09
CA LEU A 74 34.89 -32.63 -12.19
C LEU A 74 33.40 -32.26 -12.32
N ARG A 75 32.92 -32.31 -13.56
CA ARG A 75 31.67 -31.78 -14.11
C ARG A 75 30.40 -32.32 -13.42
N GLY A 76 29.42 -31.43 -13.23
CA GLY A 76 28.05 -31.80 -12.88
C GLY A 76 27.14 -30.57 -12.78
N ALA A 77 26.51 -30.21 -13.90
CA ALA A 77 25.49 -29.16 -13.92
C ALA A 77 24.31 -29.56 -13.02
N THR A 78 24.18 -28.88 -11.89
CA THR A 78 23.00 -28.93 -11.02
C THR A 78 22.55 -27.49 -10.74
N PRO A 79 21.27 -27.14 -10.94
CA PRO A 79 20.77 -25.81 -10.62
C PRO A 79 20.39 -25.78 -9.14
N SER A 80 21.26 -25.23 -8.32
CA SER A 80 21.01 -24.83 -6.94
C SER A 80 21.82 -23.56 -6.77
N THR A 81 21.28 -22.42 -6.38
CA THR A 81 20.60 -22.16 -5.12
C THR A 81 20.16 -20.70 -5.18
N SER A 82 19.04 -20.38 -4.55
CA SER A 82 18.55 -19.02 -4.31
C SER A 82 19.67 -18.02 -4.04
N THR A 83 20.02 -17.23 -5.05
CA THR A 83 20.91 -16.10 -4.87
C THR A 83 20.13 -15.06 -4.08
N THR A 84 20.39 -15.02 -2.77
CA THR A 84 20.20 -13.81 -1.98
C THR A 84 21.25 -12.83 -2.51
N ALA A 85 20.99 -12.26 -3.69
CA ALA A 85 21.88 -11.31 -4.32
C ALA A 85 21.75 -9.99 -3.55
N THR A 86 22.63 -9.83 -2.57
CA THR A 86 23.02 -8.55 -1.99
C THR A 86 23.86 -7.79 -3.03
N THR A 87 23.31 -7.52 -4.21
CA THR A 87 23.89 -6.51 -5.11
C THR A 87 23.31 -5.17 -4.67
N SER A 88 24.00 -4.53 -3.72
CA SER A 88 23.85 -3.10 -3.50
C SER A 88 24.27 -2.41 -4.79
N LEU A 89 23.31 -2.13 -5.67
CA LEU A 89 23.50 -1.11 -6.69
C LEU A 89 23.78 0.20 -5.96
N ALA A 90 24.72 1.00 -6.47
CA ALA A 90 25.09 2.32 -5.95
C ALA A 90 23.89 3.28 -5.76
N ASN A 91 22.74 2.95 -6.33
CA ASN A 91 21.51 3.71 -6.22
C ASN A 91 20.54 2.98 -5.30
N ASP A 92 20.45 3.47 -4.07
CA ASP A 92 19.49 3.16 -3.00
C ASP A 92 18.04 3.55 -3.40
N VAL A 93 17.67 3.28 -4.65
CA VAL A 93 16.39 3.68 -5.28
C VAL A 93 15.34 2.61 -5.05
N ASN A 94 15.68 1.33 -5.23
CA ASN A 94 14.73 0.23 -5.17
C ASN A 94 15.00 -0.64 -3.93
N PRO A 95 13.95 -1.18 -3.29
CA PRO A 95 14.10 -1.97 -2.07
C PRO A 95 14.73 -3.33 -2.41
N PRO A 96 15.25 -4.04 -1.39
CA PRO A 96 15.87 -5.35 -1.59
C PRO A 96 14.99 -6.30 -2.42
N PRO A 97 15.58 -7.18 -3.26
CA PRO A 97 14.82 -8.12 -4.08
C PRO A 97 13.87 -9.02 -3.26
N SER A 98 14.22 -9.33 -2.01
CA SER A 98 13.37 -10.06 -1.06
C SER A 98 12.03 -9.37 -0.75
N THR A 99 11.86 -8.08 -1.04
CA THR A 99 10.57 -7.37 -0.92
C THR A 99 9.61 -7.63 -2.10
N ARG A 100 10.06 -8.42 -3.07
CA ARG A 100 9.30 -8.88 -4.23
C ARG A 100 8.92 -10.36 -4.03
N PRO A 101 7.81 -10.81 -4.64
CA PRO A 101 7.48 -12.22 -4.62
C PRO A 101 8.54 -13.07 -5.31
N ALA A 102 8.74 -14.28 -4.79
CA ALA A 102 9.67 -15.24 -5.37
C ALA A 102 9.17 -15.73 -6.74
N ASP A 103 10.07 -16.30 -7.54
CA ASP A 103 9.66 -16.86 -8.82
C ASP A 103 8.83 -18.13 -8.62
N LEU A 104 7.65 -18.15 -9.25
CA LEU A 104 6.72 -19.26 -9.17
C LEU A 104 6.96 -20.19 -10.36
N ASN A 105 7.73 -21.25 -10.13
CA ASN A 105 8.02 -22.27 -11.14
C ASN A 105 6.89 -23.31 -11.16
N LEU A 106 6.06 -23.28 -12.20
CA LEU A 106 4.94 -24.21 -12.37
C LEU A 106 5.37 -25.40 -13.24
N PRO A 107 4.85 -26.61 -12.97
CA PRO A 107 5.07 -27.76 -13.85
C PRO A 107 4.45 -27.52 -15.23
N GLU A 108 5.08 -28.10 -16.27
CA GLU A 108 4.68 -27.97 -17.67
C GLU A 108 3.20 -28.32 -17.88
N ALA A 109 2.55 -27.65 -18.84
CA ALA A 109 1.16 -27.95 -19.16
C ALA A 109 1.06 -29.32 -19.86
N LEU A 110 0.24 -30.21 -19.32
CA LEU A 110 -0.06 -31.48 -19.98
C LEU A 110 -1.09 -31.26 -21.11
N SER A 111 -1.00 -32.06 -22.17
CA SER A 111 -1.99 -32.06 -23.24
C SER A 111 -3.38 -32.50 -22.72
N VAL A 112 -4.44 -32.07 -23.40
CA VAL A 112 -5.82 -32.41 -23.01
C VAL A 112 -6.04 -33.93 -23.00
N SER A 113 -5.34 -34.65 -23.89
CA SER A 113 -5.37 -36.10 -24.05
C SER A 113 -4.54 -36.88 -23.00
N ALA A 114 -3.85 -36.20 -22.09
CA ALA A 114 -2.99 -36.87 -21.12
C ALA A 114 -3.77 -37.81 -20.17
N PRO A 115 -3.17 -38.95 -19.76
CA PRO A 115 -3.77 -39.90 -18.83
C PRO A 115 -4.18 -39.24 -17.49
N PRO A 116 -5.27 -39.71 -16.84
CA PRO A 116 -5.73 -39.17 -15.56
C PRO A 116 -4.67 -39.20 -14.45
N VAL A 117 -3.83 -40.24 -14.42
CA VAL A 117 -2.75 -40.41 -13.43
C VAL A 117 -1.70 -39.30 -13.56
N ASP A 118 -1.34 -38.92 -14.78
CA ASP A 118 -0.35 -37.85 -14.99
C ASP A 118 -0.93 -36.47 -14.68
N LYS A 119 -2.23 -36.28 -14.94
CA LYS A 119 -2.96 -35.10 -14.46
C LYS A 119 -2.92 -34.99 -12.93
N LEU A 120 -3.13 -36.09 -12.19
CA LEU A 120 -3.02 -36.12 -10.73
C LEU A 120 -1.60 -35.79 -10.26
N LYS A 121 -0.56 -36.41 -10.85
CA LYS A 121 0.85 -36.10 -10.55
C LYS A 121 1.15 -34.61 -10.76
N ARG A 122 0.63 -34.03 -11.84
CA ARG A 122 0.77 -32.60 -12.12
C ARG A 122 0.09 -31.73 -11.08
N TYR A 123 -1.11 -32.09 -10.59
CA TYR A 123 -1.77 -31.34 -9.52
C TYR A 123 -0.99 -31.37 -8.21
N ILE A 124 -0.42 -32.52 -7.85
CA ILE A 124 0.46 -32.64 -6.67
C ILE A 124 1.72 -31.79 -6.86
N ALA A 125 2.38 -31.87 -8.02
CA ALA A 125 3.54 -31.05 -8.34
C ALA A 125 3.21 -29.54 -8.29
N LEU A 126 2.02 -29.16 -8.77
CA LEU A 126 1.51 -27.80 -8.72
C LEU A 126 1.33 -27.33 -7.26
N GLY A 127 0.68 -28.15 -6.42
CA GLY A 127 0.49 -27.87 -5.00
C GLY A 127 1.84 -27.66 -4.28
N ARG A 128 2.81 -28.54 -4.52
CA ARG A 128 4.17 -28.44 -3.97
C ARG A 128 4.90 -27.18 -4.44
N ALA A 129 4.76 -26.81 -5.72
CA ALA A 129 5.31 -25.58 -6.25
C ALA A 129 4.75 -24.34 -5.53
N TYR A 130 3.43 -24.24 -5.38
CA TYR A 130 2.81 -23.14 -4.64
C TYR A 130 3.19 -23.12 -3.15
N LEU A 131 3.25 -24.28 -2.50
CA LEU A 131 3.66 -24.36 -1.10
C LEU A 131 5.10 -23.88 -0.90
N SER A 132 6.02 -24.27 -1.80
CA SER A 132 7.42 -23.82 -1.77
C SER A 132 7.54 -22.32 -2.02
N PHE A 133 6.73 -21.78 -2.94
CA PHE A 133 6.63 -20.35 -3.22
C PHE A 133 6.14 -19.58 -1.99
N TYR A 134 5.05 -20.01 -1.35
CA TYR A 134 4.52 -19.35 -0.15
C TYR A 134 5.45 -19.44 1.04
N LYS A 135 6.12 -20.58 1.26
CA LYS A 135 7.15 -20.74 2.29
C LYS A 135 8.28 -19.73 2.10
N THR A 136 8.73 -19.57 0.86
CA THR A 136 9.78 -18.59 0.51
C THR A 136 9.28 -17.16 0.72
N GLY A 137 8.07 -16.85 0.28
CA GLY A 137 7.44 -15.55 0.48
C GLY A 137 7.32 -15.17 1.96
N LEU A 138 6.92 -16.11 2.82
CA LEU A 138 6.83 -15.91 4.28
C LEU A 138 8.20 -15.68 4.93
N LYS A 139 9.23 -16.46 4.55
CA LYS A 139 10.61 -16.20 5.00
C LYS A 139 11.05 -14.80 4.62
N ASN A 140 10.75 -14.36 3.41
CA ASN A 140 11.07 -13.03 2.94
C ASN A 140 10.35 -11.94 3.76
N VAL A 141 9.08 -12.13 4.13
CA VAL A 141 8.38 -11.20 5.05
C VAL A 141 9.16 -11.04 6.35
N TYR A 142 9.55 -12.16 6.96
CA TYR A 142 10.29 -12.16 8.21
C TYR A 142 11.64 -11.44 8.08
N HIS A 143 12.44 -11.77 7.05
CA HIS A 143 13.74 -11.14 6.81
C HIS A 143 13.61 -9.63 6.54
N ASN A 144 12.65 -9.22 5.69
CA ASN A 144 12.38 -7.81 5.41
C ASN A 144 11.96 -7.06 6.68
N TYR A 145 11.14 -7.69 7.52
CA TYR A 145 10.72 -7.09 8.78
C TYR A 145 11.90 -6.89 9.73
N ARG A 146 12.71 -7.93 9.93
CA ARG A 146 13.94 -7.87 10.74
C ARG A 146 14.89 -6.78 10.25
N ALA A 147 15.11 -6.69 8.95
CA ALA A 147 15.94 -5.64 8.33
C ALA A 147 15.36 -4.23 8.54
N SER A 148 14.03 -4.09 8.62
CA SER A 148 13.37 -2.80 8.86
C SER A 148 13.42 -2.33 10.32
N LEU A 149 13.68 -3.22 11.30
CA LEU A 149 13.69 -2.88 12.73
C LEU A 149 14.70 -1.78 13.11
N PRO A 150 15.99 -1.82 12.73
CA PRO A 150 16.92 -0.74 13.08
C PRO A 150 16.47 0.61 12.52
N LEU A 151 15.97 0.63 11.27
CA LEU A 151 15.45 1.84 10.63
C LEU A 151 14.18 2.36 11.31
N ARG A 152 13.31 1.47 11.80
CA ARG A 152 12.11 1.86 12.55
C ARG A 152 12.46 2.50 13.88
N ARG A 153 13.45 1.95 14.59
CA ARG A 153 13.93 2.50 15.87
C ARG A 153 14.53 3.88 15.67
N SER A 154 15.34 4.09 14.62
CA SER A 154 15.93 5.41 14.33
C SER A 154 14.89 6.48 13.95
N LEU A 155 13.72 6.06 13.45
CA LEU A 155 12.59 6.94 13.13
C LEU A 155 11.55 7.09 14.26
N GLY A 156 11.77 6.47 15.43
CA GLY A 156 10.81 6.49 16.54
C GLY A 156 9.49 5.77 16.24
N LEU A 157 9.49 4.82 15.28
CA LEU A 157 8.30 4.05 14.92
C LEU A 157 8.12 2.83 15.83
N THR A 158 6.86 2.46 16.07
CA THR A 158 6.51 1.26 16.85
C THR A 158 7.04 -0.01 16.18
N SER A 159 7.70 -0.86 16.96
CA SER A 159 8.29 -2.13 16.51
C SER A 159 7.39 -3.35 16.74
N TYR A 160 6.23 -3.20 17.39
CA TYR A 160 5.34 -4.30 17.73
C TYR A 160 4.04 -4.27 16.91
N LEU A 161 3.49 -3.07 16.67
CA LEU A 161 2.34 -2.86 15.81
C LEU A 161 2.80 -2.12 14.56
N PRO A 162 3.19 -2.85 13.49
CA PRO A 162 3.86 -2.22 12.37
C PRO A 162 2.88 -1.42 11.51
N THR A 163 2.75 -0.13 11.83
CA THR A 163 2.03 0.86 11.03
C THR A 163 2.91 1.34 9.88
N SER A 164 2.31 1.55 8.70
CA SER A 164 2.99 2.17 7.57
C SER A 164 3.19 3.66 7.87
N PRO A 165 4.37 4.24 7.61
CA PRO A 165 4.57 5.67 7.76
C PRO A 165 3.70 6.50 6.80
N PRO A 166 3.40 7.77 7.13
CA PRO A 166 3.63 8.41 8.42
C PRO A 166 2.69 7.86 9.51
N PRO A 167 3.08 7.92 10.79
CA PRO A 167 2.18 7.55 11.89
C PRO A 167 0.90 8.39 11.84
N ALA A 168 -0.24 7.77 12.17
CA ALA A 168 -1.51 8.48 12.25
C ALA A 168 -1.39 9.65 13.24
N PRO A 169 -2.06 10.78 12.99
CA PRO A 169 -2.15 11.85 13.98
C PRO A 169 -2.72 11.27 15.27
N ALA A 170 -2.05 11.47 16.40
CA ALA A 170 -2.63 11.13 17.70
C ALA A 170 -3.97 11.88 17.87
N PRO A 171 -5.02 11.25 18.42
CA PRO A 171 -6.24 11.96 18.77
C PRO A 171 -5.89 13.10 19.73
N ALA A 172 -6.26 14.33 19.36
CA ALA A 172 -6.00 15.49 20.19
C ALA A 172 -6.71 15.32 21.54
N PRO A 173 -6.07 15.65 22.68
CA PRO A 173 -6.80 15.88 23.91
C PRO A 173 -7.83 16.99 23.67
N SER A 174 -9.06 16.77 24.12
CA SER A 174 -10.17 17.72 24.02
C SER A 174 -9.90 18.93 24.91
N THR A 175 -9.12 19.87 24.41
CA THR A 175 -8.99 21.21 24.98
C THR A 175 -8.96 22.19 23.83
N ASP A 176 -9.82 23.21 23.88
CA ASP A 176 -10.11 24.21 22.85
C ASP A 176 -8.94 25.17 22.52
N ALA A 177 -7.72 24.64 22.43
CA ALA A 177 -6.55 25.40 22.03
C ALA A 177 -6.45 25.44 20.50
N LYS A 178 -6.28 26.65 19.96
CA LYS A 178 -6.01 26.98 18.55
C LYS A 178 -5.15 25.91 17.86
N ARG A 179 -5.69 25.41 16.74
CA ARG A 179 -5.11 24.40 15.86
C ARG A 179 -3.78 24.88 15.25
N GLU A 180 -2.67 24.51 15.86
CA GLU A 180 -1.37 24.49 15.17
C GLU A 180 -1.35 23.31 14.17
N PRO A 181 -1.13 23.55 12.87
CA PRO A 181 -1.24 22.53 11.83
C PRO A 181 0.03 21.64 11.81
N GLY A 182 0.09 20.68 12.72
CA GLY A 182 1.13 19.65 12.69
C GLY A 182 1.04 18.72 13.88
N SER A 183 0.58 17.48 13.67
CA SER A 183 0.71 16.44 14.69
C SER A 183 2.17 16.35 15.13
N ALA A 184 2.46 16.57 16.42
CA ALA A 184 3.81 16.55 16.97
C ALA A 184 4.57 15.26 16.59
N ALA A 185 3.88 14.12 16.53
CA ALA A 185 4.41 12.84 16.07
C ALA A 185 4.81 12.85 14.59
N GLY A 186 4.01 13.49 13.73
CA GLY A 186 4.33 13.69 12.31
C GLY A 186 5.50 14.66 12.08
N SER A 187 5.62 15.70 12.91
CA SER A 187 6.76 16.63 12.91
C SER A 187 8.05 15.93 13.33
N ALA A 188 8.03 15.22 14.47
CA ALA A 188 9.18 14.43 14.95
C ALA A 188 9.64 13.39 13.94
N PHE A 189 8.69 12.69 13.28
CA PHE A 189 9.00 11.76 12.20
C PHE A 189 9.69 12.44 11.01
N ARG A 190 9.21 13.62 10.59
CA ARG A 190 9.83 14.40 9.49
C ARG A 190 11.22 14.90 9.86
N VAL A 191 11.43 15.32 11.10
CA VAL A 191 12.75 15.71 11.61
C VAL A 191 13.69 14.49 11.59
N ALA A 192 13.26 13.37 12.16
CA ALA A 192 14.05 12.13 12.16
C ALA A 192 14.39 11.65 10.73
N LEU A 193 13.45 11.75 9.78
CA LEU A 193 13.71 11.45 8.38
C LEU A 193 14.82 12.30 7.77
N LYS A 194 14.81 13.61 8.04
CA LYS A 194 15.85 14.55 7.56
C LYS A 194 17.19 14.27 8.24
N THR A 195 17.21 14.01 9.54
CA THR A 195 18.44 13.73 10.29
C THR A 195 19.08 12.42 9.85
N GLN A 196 18.28 11.40 9.56
CA GLN A 196 18.77 10.06 9.20
C GLN A 196 19.12 9.92 7.71
N ASN A 197 18.95 10.97 6.90
CA ASN A 197 19.16 10.95 5.45
C ASN A 197 18.62 9.68 4.78
N LEU A 198 17.38 9.30 5.13
CA LEU A 198 16.84 8.02 4.68
C LEU A 198 16.61 8.02 3.17
N SER A 199 17.27 7.08 2.53
CA SER A 199 17.03 6.84 1.13
C SER A 199 15.67 6.20 0.83
N ARG A 200 15.26 6.31 -0.43
CA ARG A 200 14.03 5.75 -0.99
C ARG A 200 13.90 4.25 -0.73
N SER A 201 14.96 3.46 -0.91
CA SER A 201 14.84 2.01 -0.72
C SER A 201 14.56 1.65 0.75
N ASN A 202 15.19 2.36 1.69
CA ASN A 202 14.97 2.17 3.13
C ASN A 202 13.54 2.54 3.52
N PHE A 203 13.02 3.67 3.03
CA PHE A 203 11.63 4.06 3.25
C PHE A 203 10.64 3.01 2.69
N GLN A 204 10.93 2.49 1.50
CA GLN A 204 10.12 1.45 0.87
C GLN A 204 10.19 0.13 1.64
N LEU A 205 11.36 -0.27 2.14
CA LEU A 205 11.53 -1.46 2.97
C LEU A 205 10.66 -1.38 4.22
N ILE A 206 10.73 -0.28 4.96
CA ILE A 206 9.93 -0.05 6.18
C ILE A 206 8.43 -0.13 5.87
N SER A 207 8.00 0.55 4.81
CA SER A 207 6.60 0.62 4.40
C SER A 207 6.06 -0.74 3.95
N ARG A 208 6.81 -1.48 3.13
CA ARG A 208 6.43 -2.81 2.64
C ARG A 208 6.43 -3.85 3.76
N ALA A 209 7.47 -3.84 4.60
CA ALA A 209 7.53 -4.72 5.77
C ALA A 209 6.33 -4.50 6.71
N ALA A 210 5.90 -3.24 6.89
CA ALA A 210 4.71 -2.93 7.68
C ALA A 210 3.43 -3.53 7.09
N TYR A 211 3.30 -3.44 5.77
CA TYR A 211 2.14 -3.95 5.04
C TYR A 211 2.07 -5.48 5.09
N ASP A 212 3.21 -6.14 4.92
CA ASP A 212 3.31 -7.60 4.84
C ASP A 212 3.11 -8.27 6.20
N VAL A 213 3.70 -7.75 7.28
CA VAL A 213 3.53 -8.33 8.62
C VAL A 213 2.06 -8.26 9.08
N ARG A 214 1.35 -7.17 8.78
CA ARG A 214 -0.09 -7.04 9.08
C ARG A 214 -0.94 -8.10 8.37
N ARG A 215 -0.49 -8.60 7.23
CA ARG A 215 -1.17 -9.63 6.43
C ARG A 215 -0.66 -11.04 6.69
N MET A 216 0.45 -11.17 7.40
CA MET A 216 1.04 -12.45 7.75
C MET A 216 0.08 -13.28 8.62
N ILE A 217 -0.58 -12.66 9.60
CA ILE A 217 -1.50 -13.36 10.51
C ILE A 217 -2.66 -14.04 9.74
N PRO A 218 -3.52 -13.30 9.00
CA PRO A 218 -4.62 -13.95 8.27
C PRO A 218 -4.11 -14.92 7.21
N PHE A 219 -3.02 -14.59 6.52
CA PHE A 219 -2.46 -15.45 5.48
C PHE A 219 -1.91 -16.78 5.99
N THR A 220 -1.18 -16.76 7.10
CA THR A 220 -0.63 -17.98 7.71
C THR A 220 -1.75 -18.86 8.27
N LEU A 221 -2.81 -18.29 8.83
CA LEU A 221 -3.98 -19.06 9.25
C LEU A 221 -4.63 -19.79 8.06
N ILE A 222 -4.79 -19.10 6.92
CA ILE A 222 -5.31 -19.72 5.68
C ILE A 222 -4.38 -20.84 5.20
N LEU A 223 -3.06 -20.66 5.26
CA LEU A 223 -2.09 -21.70 4.89
C LEU A 223 -2.19 -22.93 5.79
N ILE A 224 -2.39 -22.76 7.09
CA ILE A 224 -2.51 -23.87 8.04
C ILE A 224 -3.82 -24.64 7.81
N ILE A 225 -4.93 -23.93 7.61
CA ILE A 225 -6.25 -24.55 7.42
C ILE A 225 -6.37 -25.22 6.06
N CYS A 226 -5.94 -24.54 4.99
CA CYS A 226 -6.12 -25.02 3.62
C CYS A 226 -4.94 -25.88 3.11
N GLY A 227 -3.77 -25.83 3.75
CA GLY A 227 -2.59 -26.60 3.38
C GLY A 227 -2.21 -26.46 1.90
N GLU A 228 -2.35 -27.55 1.14
CA GLU A 228 -2.06 -27.57 -0.30
C GLU A 228 -3.16 -26.94 -1.16
N LEU A 229 -4.37 -26.77 -0.62
CA LEU A 229 -5.51 -26.12 -1.28
C LEU A 229 -5.47 -24.58 -1.18
N THR A 230 -4.48 -24.01 -0.49
CA THR A 230 -4.35 -22.55 -0.32
C THR A 230 -4.34 -21.74 -1.63
N PRO A 231 -3.82 -22.23 -2.77
CA PRO A 231 -3.96 -21.51 -4.05
C PRO A 231 -5.43 -21.18 -4.40
N LEU A 232 -6.40 -22.05 -4.05
CA LEU A 232 -7.82 -21.78 -4.28
C LEU A 232 -8.34 -20.71 -3.30
N ALA A 233 -7.99 -20.81 -2.02
CA ALA A 233 -8.39 -19.83 -1.00
C ALA A 233 -7.82 -18.42 -1.29
N VAL A 234 -6.57 -18.35 -1.74
CA VAL A 234 -5.89 -17.10 -2.12
C VAL A 234 -6.49 -16.48 -3.38
N LEU A 235 -6.99 -17.29 -4.31
CA LEU A 235 -7.73 -16.79 -5.47
C LEU A 235 -9.07 -16.16 -5.06
N ALA A 236 -9.77 -16.74 -4.09
CA ALA A 236 -11.03 -16.22 -3.57
C ALA A 236 -10.86 -14.93 -2.73
N LEU A 237 -9.90 -14.92 -1.80
CA LEU A 237 -9.70 -13.80 -0.86
C LEU A 237 -8.83 -12.66 -1.45
N GLY A 238 -8.10 -12.94 -2.54
CA GLY A 238 -7.39 -11.96 -3.33
C GLY A 238 -6.25 -11.24 -2.61
N ASN A 239 -5.94 -10.02 -3.09
CA ASN A 239 -4.78 -9.23 -2.64
C ASN A 239 -4.96 -8.58 -1.26
N ALA A 240 -6.13 -8.74 -0.63
CA ALA A 240 -6.44 -8.14 0.66
C ALA A 240 -5.67 -8.83 1.79
N VAL A 241 -5.58 -10.16 1.72
CA VAL A 241 -4.98 -11.01 2.76
C VAL A 241 -3.55 -11.45 2.43
N THR A 242 -3.10 -11.37 1.18
CA THR A 242 -1.77 -11.83 0.78
C THR A 242 -0.68 -10.78 0.97
N PRO A 243 0.42 -11.10 1.68
CA PRO A 243 1.64 -10.30 1.66
C PRO A 243 2.16 -10.11 0.24
N PHE A 244 2.84 -9.00 -0.04
CA PHE A 244 3.41 -8.72 -1.37
C PHE A 244 4.38 -9.81 -1.84
N THR A 245 5.15 -10.38 -0.91
CA THR A 245 6.11 -11.47 -1.19
C THR A 245 5.43 -12.80 -1.54
N CYS A 246 4.13 -12.94 -1.27
CA CYS A 246 3.34 -14.14 -1.55
C CYS A 246 2.35 -13.95 -2.70
N ARG A 247 2.46 -12.86 -3.48
CA ARG A 247 1.54 -12.59 -4.59
C ARG A 247 1.92 -13.35 -5.84
N VAL A 248 0.94 -14.06 -6.40
CA VAL A 248 1.09 -14.85 -7.62
C VAL A 248 1.27 -13.90 -8.83
N PRO A 249 2.06 -14.24 -9.86
CA PRO A 249 2.29 -13.39 -11.02
C PRO A 249 1.01 -12.81 -11.65
N ARG A 250 -0.04 -13.63 -11.79
CA ARG A 250 -1.35 -13.17 -12.32
C ARG A 250 -1.98 -12.05 -11.47
N GLN A 251 -1.84 -12.11 -10.14
CA GLN A 251 -2.34 -11.06 -9.24
C GLN A 251 -1.57 -9.75 -9.42
N ILE A 252 -0.26 -9.83 -9.65
CA ILE A 252 0.60 -8.67 -9.89
C ILE A 252 0.25 -8.02 -11.23
N SER A 253 0.14 -8.81 -12.30
CA SER A 253 -0.20 -8.30 -13.63
C SER A 253 -1.58 -7.65 -13.65
N LYS A 254 -2.59 -8.28 -13.01
CA LYS A 254 -3.92 -7.68 -12.85
C LYS A 254 -3.86 -6.35 -12.09
N GLU A 255 -3.11 -6.29 -10.99
CA GLU A 255 -2.98 -5.05 -10.22
C GLU A 255 -2.24 -3.96 -11.00
N ARG A 256 -1.19 -4.30 -11.75
CA ARG A 256 -0.48 -3.35 -12.62
C ARG A 256 -1.42 -2.79 -13.70
N ALA A 257 -2.16 -3.65 -14.39
CA ALA A 257 -3.14 -3.23 -15.39
C ALA A 257 -4.18 -2.27 -14.80
N ASN A 258 -4.75 -2.59 -13.63
CA ASN A 258 -5.72 -1.71 -12.97
C ASN A 258 -5.13 -0.36 -12.55
N ARG A 259 -3.85 -0.33 -12.12
CA ARG A 259 -3.16 0.94 -11.79
C ARG A 259 -2.93 1.80 -13.03
N VAL A 260 -2.49 1.19 -14.13
CA VAL A 260 -2.29 1.88 -15.41
C VAL A 260 -3.62 2.44 -15.93
N ALA A 261 -4.69 1.64 -15.88
CA ALA A 261 -6.02 2.08 -16.31
C ALA A 261 -6.52 3.30 -15.49
N ARG A 262 -6.37 3.27 -14.16
CA ARG A 262 -6.74 4.41 -13.30
C ARG A 262 -5.90 5.65 -13.58
N LYS A 263 -4.58 5.51 -13.71
CA LYS A 263 -3.68 6.61 -14.05
C LYS A 263 -4.11 7.23 -15.39
N ARG A 264 -4.35 6.40 -16.41
CA ARG A 264 -4.78 6.85 -17.74
C ARG A 264 -6.11 7.59 -17.70
N ALA A 265 -7.11 7.04 -17.00
CA ALA A 265 -8.40 7.70 -16.85
C ALA A 265 -8.29 9.06 -16.14
N ALA A 266 -7.44 9.15 -15.10
CA ALA A 266 -7.19 10.40 -14.39
C ALA A 266 -6.49 11.45 -15.26
N LEU A 267 -5.52 11.04 -16.07
CA LEU A 267 -4.84 11.92 -17.02
C LEU A 267 -5.79 12.42 -18.11
N VAL A 268 -6.67 11.57 -18.63
CA VAL A 268 -7.70 11.97 -19.61
C VAL A 268 -8.69 12.96 -18.97
N ALA A 269 -9.14 12.69 -17.75
CA ALA A 269 -10.03 13.61 -17.04
C ALA A 269 -9.38 14.98 -16.79
N HIS A 270 -8.07 14.99 -16.50
CA HIS A 270 -7.30 16.21 -16.33
C HIS A 270 -7.12 16.97 -17.65
N SER A 271 -6.74 16.29 -18.74
CA SER A 271 -6.60 16.91 -20.06
C SER A 271 -7.93 17.45 -20.60
N ALA A 272 -9.04 16.78 -20.28
CA ALA A 272 -10.38 17.23 -20.64
C ALA A 272 -10.74 18.54 -19.93
N ALA A 273 -10.44 18.63 -18.63
CA ALA A 273 -10.75 19.81 -17.83
C ALA A 273 -9.89 21.03 -18.21
N VAL A 274 -8.59 20.82 -18.46
CA VAL A 274 -7.64 21.92 -18.70
C VAL A 274 -7.57 22.30 -20.18
N ARG A 275 -7.59 21.33 -21.09
CA ARG A 275 -7.32 21.53 -22.52
C ARG A 275 -8.50 21.19 -23.43
N GLY A 276 -9.65 20.79 -22.86
CA GLY A 276 -10.79 20.31 -23.65
C GLY A 276 -10.52 19.04 -24.45
N SER A 277 -9.40 18.34 -24.20
CA SER A 277 -9.00 17.17 -24.98
C SER A 277 -9.30 15.87 -24.23
N LEU A 278 -10.05 14.99 -24.89
CA LEU A 278 -10.36 13.64 -24.40
C LEU A 278 -9.36 12.59 -24.89
N THR A 279 -8.33 13.00 -25.66
CA THR A 279 -7.40 12.06 -26.27
C THR A 279 -6.43 11.50 -25.22
N PRO A 280 -6.42 10.18 -24.99
CA PRO A 280 -5.49 9.60 -24.05
C PRO A 280 -4.05 9.69 -24.56
N LEU A 281 -3.17 10.25 -23.73
CA LEU A 281 -1.73 10.22 -23.93
C LEU A 281 -1.20 8.78 -23.93
N ALA A 282 -0.23 8.50 -24.77
CA ALA A 282 0.42 7.20 -24.82
C ALA A 282 1.28 7.00 -23.54
N PRO A 283 1.17 5.85 -22.86
CA PRO A 283 1.93 5.57 -21.65
C PRO A 283 3.44 5.75 -21.86
N GLY A 284 4.07 6.63 -21.07
CA GLY A 284 5.50 6.91 -21.13
C GLY A 284 5.93 7.82 -22.29
N SER A 285 4.99 8.43 -23.02
CA SER A 285 5.33 9.44 -24.02
C SER A 285 5.89 10.71 -23.38
N ASP A 286 6.74 11.44 -24.11
CA ASP A 286 7.33 12.71 -23.65
C ASP A 286 6.23 13.69 -23.21
N ARG A 287 5.13 13.76 -23.97
CA ARG A 287 3.97 14.58 -23.62
C ARG A 287 3.32 14.21 -22.28
N GLU A 288 3.30 12.92 -21.93
CA GLU A 288 2.83 12.49 -20.61
C GLU A 288 3.80 12.94 -19.52
N LEU A 289 5.11 12.75 -19.74
CA LEU A 289 6.15 13.13 -18.80
C LEU A 289 6.19 14.65 -18.57
N ASP A 290 6.07 15.44 -19.63
CA ASP A 290 6.01 16.90 -19.58
C ASP A 290 4.80 17.37 -18.77
N LEU A 291 3.62 16.77 -19.00
CA LEU A 291 2.43 17.07 -18.21
C LEU A 291 2.67 16.76 -16.72
N LEU A 292 3.25 15.60 -16.41
CA LEU A 292 3.57 15.22 -15.04
C LEU A 292 4.58 16.16 -14.38
N ALA A 293 5.60 16.61 -15.11
CA ALA A 293 6.67 17.44 -14.60
C ALA A 293 6.26 18.91 -14.46
N LEU A 294 5.60 19.47 -15.48
CA LEU A 294 5.33 20.89 -15.59
C LEU A 294 3.99 21.31 -14.97
N GLU A 295 3.01 20.41 -14.88
CA GLU A 295 1.74 20.73 -14.22
C GLU A 295 1.71 20.18 -12.81
N PHE A 296 1.69 18.85 -12.67
CA PHE A 296 1.56 18.22 -11.34
C PHE A 296 2.80 18.42 -10.45
N GLY A 297 3.95 18.71 -11.05
CA GLY A 297 5.20 18.98 -10.35
C GLY A 297 5.46 20.45 -10.04
N ASP A 298 4.68 21.37 -10.62
CA ASP A 298 4.87 22.80 -10.42
C ASP A 298 4.33 23.26 -9.06
N ARG A 299 5.12 24.09 -8.37
CA ARG A 299 4.76 24.57 -7.04
C ARG A 299 3.59 25.55 -7.07
N GLY A 300 3.52 26.40 -8.10
CA GLY A 300 2.41 27.35 -8.27
C GLY A 300 1.10 26.62 -8.54
N TRP A 301 1.14 25.55 -9.34
CA TRP A 301 -0.02 24.67 -9.52
C TRP A 301 -0.46 24.05 -8.19
N VAL A 302 0.46 23.48 -7.40
CA VAL A 302 0.12 22.86 -6.09
C VAL A 302 -0.55 23.85 -5.12
N GLU A 303 -0.08 25.10 -5.09
CA GLU A 303 -0.62 26.14 -4.18
C GLU A 303 -2.01 26.64 -4.62
N SER A 304 -2.33 26.53 -5.92
CA SER A 304 -3.58 27.03 -6.52
C SER A 304 -4.59 25.92 -6.88
N ALA A 305 -4.19 24.66 -6.83
CA ALA A 305 -4.99 23.52 -7.25
C ALA A 305 -6.26 23.34 -6.41
N SER A 306 -7.38 23.15 -7.09
CA SER A 306 -8.65 22.78 -6.47
C SER A 306 -8.62 21.37 -5.87
N ASP A 307 -9.52 21.08 -4.92
CA ASP A 307 -9.64 19.75 -4.32
C ASP A 307 -9.80 18.64 -5.38
N ALA A 308 -10.57 18.91 -6.43
CA ALA A 308 -10.79 17.97 -7.52
C ALA A 308 -9.50 17.69 -8.32
N GLU A 309 -8.66 18.69 -8.52
CA GLU A 309 -7.35 18.58 -9.17
C GLU A 309 -6.35 17.81 -8.31
N VAL A 310 -6.32 18.09 -7.01
CA VAL A 310 -5.49 17.35 -6.05
C VAL A 310 -5.89 15.88 -6.01
N LEU A 311 -7.19 15.57 -6.01
CA LEU A 311 -7.68 14.19 -6.07
C LEU A 311 -7.30 13.52 -7.40
N ARG A 312 -7.40 14.21 -8.53
CA ARG A 312 -6.92 13.69 -9.83
C ARG A 312 -5.43 13.40 -9.78
N ALA A 313 -4.61 14.32 -9.28
CA ALA A 313 -3.17 14.09 -9.09
C ALA A 313 -2.90 12.87 -8.20
N CYS A 314 -3.61 12.76 -7.07
CA CYS A 314 -3.52 11.59 -6.18
C CYS A 314 -3.85 10.28 -6.91
N THR A 315 -4.82 10.28 -7.82
CA THR A 315 -5.13 9.10 -8.63
C THR A 315 -4.07 8.80 -9.69
N VAL A 316 -3.49 9.83 -10.33
CA VAL A 316 -2.38 9.72 -11.29
C VAL A 316 -1.15 9.08 -10.64
N PHE A 317 -0.78 9.54 -9.44
CA PHE A 317 0.37 9.01 -8.68
C PHE A 317 0.05 7.74 -7.88
N GLY A 318 -1.21 7.28 -7.90
CA GLY A 318 -1.64 6.07 -7.19
C GLY A 318 -1.64 6.20 -5.67
N TRP A 319 -1.78 7.43 -5.15
CA TRP A 319 -1.90 7.75 -3.72
C TRP A 319 -3.32 7.68 -3.20
N GLN A 320 -4.30 7.48 -4.07
CA GLN A 320 -5.69 7.27 -3.65
C GLN A 320 -5.77 6.09 -2.67
N SER A 321 -6.08 6.41 -1.41
CA SER A 321 -6.31 5.38 -0.40
C SER A 321 -7.45 4.48 -0.88
N ARG A 322 -7.26 3.15 -0.81
CA ARG A 322 -8.32 2.17 -1.07
C ARG A 322 -9.38 2.18 0.04
N ILE A 323 -9.88 3.36 0.41
CA ILE A 323 -10.92 3.54 1.44
C ILE A 323 -12.28 3.01 0.95
N GLY A 324 -12.46 2.75 -0.35
CA GLY A 324 -13.75 2.35 -0.93
C GLY A 324 -13.85 0.96 -1.56
N VAL A 325 -13.16 -0.08 -1.08
CA VAL A 325 -13.37 -1.46 -1.60
C VAL A 325 -13.74 -2.47 -0.50
N LEU A 326 -14.11 -2.00 0.70
CA LEU A 326 -14.65 -2.83 1.79
C LEU A 326 -15.96 -2.23 2.33
N GLY A 327 -16.74 -1.60 1.46
CA GLY A 327 -18.01 -0.97 1.78
C GLY A 327 -18.98 -1.04 0.61
N CYS A 328 -19.23 -2.28 0.15
CA CYS A 328 -20.45 -2.73 -0.51
C CYS A 328 -20.67 -4.18 -0.03
#